data_AF-Q6IM24-F1
#
_entry.id   AF-Q6IM24-F1
#
_cell.length_a   1.000
_cell.length_b   1.000
_cell.length_c   1.000
_cell.angle_alpha   90.00
_cell.angle_beta   90.00
_cell.angle_gamma   90.00
#
_symmetry.space_group_name_H-M   'P 1'
#
loop_
_entity.id
_entity.type
_entity.pdbx_description
1 polymer ?
#
loop_
_entity_poly.entity_id
_entity_poly.type
_entity_poly.pdbx_seq_one_letter_code
_entity_poly.pdbx_strand_id
1 'polypeptide(L)'
;MAQEPAIVPPLSDSNMTQVAYQIGNVEKFNGDPGSLYTFVSRIDYILALYATGDERQQQIIFGHIERSISGEVMRCIGAYDMYTWQQLRRQLVLNYKPQTPNHVLLEEFRKTPFRGNVRAFLEEAESRRQTLTS
;
A
#
# COMPACT_ATOMS: atom_id res chain seq x y z
N MET A 1 7.67 4.69 -32.27
CA MET A 1 6.36 5.38 -32.15
C MET A 1 6.15 5.64 -30.67
N ALA A 2 6.20 6.89 -30.24
CA ALA A 2 5.90 7.25 -28.85
C ALA A 2 4.37 7.14 -28.68
N GLN A 3 3.93 6.31 -27.74
CA GLN A 3 2.53 6.20 -27.37
C GLN A 3 2.16 7.52 -26.68
N GLU A 4 1.22 8.28 -27.24
CA GLU A 4 0.66 9.46 -26.57
C GLU A 4 0.11 9.03 -25.20
N PRO A 5 0.39 9.79 -24.12
CA PRO A 5 -0.13 9.43 -22.80
C PRO A 5 -1.66 9.41 -22.88
N ALA A 6 -2.26 8.26 -22.54
CA ALA A 6 -3.70 8.13 -22.44
C ALA A 6 -4.21 9.18 -21.45
N ILE A 7 -4.93 10.19 -21.97
CA ILE A 7 -5.52 11.25 -21.16
C ILE A 7 -6.58 10.58 -20.28
N VAL A 8 -6.28 10.42 -18.99
CA VAL A 8 -7.25 9.87 -18.03
C VAL A 8 -8.32 10.93 -17.81
N PRO A 9 -9.57 10.67 -18.21
CA PRO A 9 -10.63 11.67 -18.10
C PRO A 9 -10.96 11.97 -16.63
N PRO A 10 -11.49 13.16 -16.33
CA PRO A 10 -11.99 13.48 -15.00
C PRO A 10 -13.16 12.57 -14.64
N LEU A 11 -13.30 12.26 -13.35
CA LEU A 11 -14.42 11.50 -12.82
C LEU A 11 -15.69 12.36 -12.81
N SER A 12 -16.84 11.71 -12.97
CA SER A 12 -18.14 12.34 -12.74
C SER A 12 -18.37 12.62 -11.25
N ASP A 13 -19.29 13.53 -10.93
CA ASP A 13 -19.65 13.83 -9.53
C ASP A 13 -20.18 12.59 -8.78
N SER A 14 -20.89 11.70 -9.49
CA SER A 14 -21.35 10.44 -8.92
C SER A 14 -20.17 9.52 -8.56
N ASN A 15 -19.18 9.41 -9.44
CA ASN A 15 -17.97 8.65 -9.17
C ASN A 15 -17.18 9.25 -8.01
N MET A 16 -17.02 10.58 -7.96
CA MET A 16 -16.37 11.26 -6.83
C MET A 16 -17.07 10.97 -5.50
N THR A 17 -18.40 10.98 -5.50
CA THR A 17 -19.22 10.64 -4.33
C THR A 17 -18.99 9.18 -3.90
N GLN A 18 -18.98 8.25 -4.85
CA GLN A 18 -18.73 6.84 -4.58
C GLN A 18 -17.34 6.59 -4.03
N VAL A 19 -16.30 7.23 -4.58
CA VAL A 19 -14.93 7.16 -4.07
C VAL A 19 -14.87 7.62 -2.62
N ALA A 20 -15.43 8.80 -2.34
CA ALA A 20 -15.45 9.35 -0.99
C ALA A 20 -16.13 8.41 0.01
N TYR A 21 -17.25 7.81 -0.39
CA TYR A 21 -17.98 6.83 0.42
C TYR A 21 -17.19 5.54 0.65
N GLN A 22 -16.59 4.98 -0.41
CA GLN A 22 -15.80 3.74 -0.30
C GLN A 22 -14.56 3.94 0.57
N ILE A 23 -13.85 5.07 0.42
CA ILE A 23 -12.71 5.41 1.26
C ILE A 23 -13.16 5.60 2.72
N GLY A 24 -14.26 6.32 2.94
CA GLY A 24 -14.81 6.54 4.29
C GLY A 24 -15.25 5.26 5.01
N ASN A 25 -15.56 4.20 4.26
CA ASN A 25 -15.90 2.88 4.80
C ASN A 25 -14.68 1.97 5.00
N VAL A 26 -13.49 2.38 4.56
CA VAL A 26 -12.26 1.65 4.87
C VAL A 26 -12.00 1.80 6.37
N GLU A 27 -11.72 0.67 7.03
CA GLU A 27 -11.35 0.67 8.44
C GLU A 27 -10.16 1.59 8.68
N LYS A 28 -10.30 2.45 9.69
CA LYS A 28 -9.34 3.50 9.97
C LYS A 28 -8.00 2.90 10.40
N PHE A 29 -6.92 3.26 9.71
CA PHE A 29 -5.58 2.79 10.09
C PHE A 29 -5.12 3.47 11.38
N ASN A 30 -4.91 2.68 12.43
CA ASN A 30 -4.53 3.16 13.76
C ASN A 30 -3.04 3.01 14.10
N GLY A 31 -2.25 2.44 13.18
CA GLY A 31 -0.83 2.17 13.39
C GLY A 31 -0.51 0.72 13.71
N ASP A 32 -1.50 -0.18 13.77
CA ASP A 32 -1.24 -1.62 13.89
C ASP A 32 -0.56 -2.17 12.62
N PRO A 33 0.69 -2.68 12.71
CA PRO A 33 1.41 -3.25 11.58
C PRO A 33 0.67 -4.40 10.88
N GLY A 34 -0.13 -5.18 11.61
CA GLY A 34 -0.89 -6.31 11.06
C GLY A 34 -2.00 -5.87 10.09
N SER A 35 -2.64 -4.74 10.37
CA SER A 35 -3.70 -4.17 9.53
C SER A 35 -3.21 -3.38 8.31
N LEU A 36 -1.92 -3.01 8.27
CA LEU A 36 -1.36 -2.11 7.26
C LEU A 36 -1.59 -2.60 5.82
N TYR A 37 -1.30 -3.88 5.56
CA TYR A 37 -1.43 -4.45 4.21
C TYR A 37 -2.87 -4.37 3.70
N THR A 38 -3.85 -4.69 4.55
CA THR A 38 -5.27 -4.66 4.21
C THR A 38 -5.74 -3.24 3.94
N PHE A 39 -5.31 -2.27 4.77
CA PHE A 39 -5.61 -0.86 4.57
C PHE A 39 -5.07 -0.36 3.22
N VAL A 40 -3.77 -0.52 2.98
CA VAL A 40 -3.12 -0.06 1.74
C VAL A 40 -3.75 -0.71 0.51
N SER A 41 -3.98 -2.02 0.54
CA SER A 41 -4.55 -2.76 -0.59
C SER A 41 -5.97 -2.32 -0.92
N ARG A 42 -6.80 -2.02 0.10
CA ARG A 42 -8.15 -1.48 -0.12
C ARG A 42 -8.13 -0.10 -0.75
N ILE A 43 -7.26 0.79 -0.28
CA ILE A 43 -7.13 2.13 -0.88
C ILE A 43 -6.62 2.02 -2.33
N ASP A 44 -5.58 1.22 -2.58
CA ASP A 44 -5.06 0.99 -3.94
C ASP A 44 -6.14 0.44 -4.87
N TYR A 45 -6.97 -0.50 -4.38
CA TYR A 45 -8.09 -1.05 -5.15
C TYR A 45 -9.13 0.01 -5.51
N ILE A 46 -9.55 0.83 -4.56
CA ILE A 46 -10.52 1.91 -4.82
C ILE A 46 -9.95 2.89 -5.85
N LEU A 47 -8.68 3.31 -5.70
CA LEU A 47 -8.05 4.23 -6.65
C LEU A 47 -7.89 3.64 -8.05
N ALA A 48 -7.70 2.32 -8.17
CA ALA A 48 -7.66 1.64 -9.46
C ALA A 48 -9.02 1.64 -10.16
N LEU A 49 -10.14 1.58 -9.42
CA LEU A 49 -11.49 1.67 -9.97
C LEU A 49 -11.86 3.09 -10.41
N TYR A 50 -11.27 4.10 -9.78
CA TYR A 50 -11.61 5.50 -9.98
C TYR A 50 -10.35 6.33 -10.30
N ALA A 51 -9.66 5.96 -11.37
CA ALA A 51 -8.52 6.72 -11.86
C ALA A 51 -8.98 8.06 -12.45
N THR A 52 -8.27 9.14 -12.13
CA THR A 52 -8.50 10.48 -12.67
C THR A 52 -7.19 11.18 -12.97
N GLY A 53 -7.13 11.91 -14.09
CA GLY A 53 -6.03 12.81 -14.42
C GLY A 53 -6.19 14.22 -13.86
N ASP A 54 -7.33 14.54 -13.24
CA ASP A 54 -7.63 15.87 -12.72
C ASP A 54 -7.00 16.08 -11.32
N GLU A 55 -6.09 17.05 -11.21
CA GLU A 55 -5.34 17.32 -9.97
C GLU A 55 -6.24 17.70 -8.79
N ARG A 56 -7.32 18.44 -9.05
CA ARG A 56 -8.26 18.86 -8.01
C ARG A 56 -9.02 17.67 -7.45
N GLN A 57 -9.47 16.76 -8.31
CA GLN A 57 -10.09 15.50 -7.89
C GLN A 57 -9.10 14.62 -7.11
N GLN A 58 -7.85 14.52 -7.56
CA GLN A 58 -6.81 13.80 -6.82
C GLN A 58 -6.60 14.35 -5.41
N GLN A 59 -6.56 15.68 -5.24
CA GLN A 59 -6.46 16.33 -3.93
C GLN A 59 -7.67 16.05 -3.03
N ILE A 60 -8.89 16.10 -3.60
CA ILE A 60 -10.11 15.78 -2.86
C ILE A 60 -10.06 14.33 -2.35
N ILE A 61 -9.74 13.39 -3.25
CA ILE A 61 -9.60 11.96 -2.93
C ILE A 61 -8.54 11.76 -1.86
N PHE A 62 -7.38 12.38 -2.01
CA PHE A 62 -6.31 12.33 -1.01
C PHE A 62 -6.78 12.78 0.37
N GLY A 63 -7.51 13.90 0.46
CA GLY A 63 -8.09 14.37 1.71
C GLY A 63 -9.07 13.38 2.38
N HIS A 64 -9.75 12.53 1.60
CA HIS A 64 -10.55 11.43 2.16
C HIS A 64 -9.67 10.30 2.72
N ILE A 65 -8.56 9.99 2.05
CA ILE A 65 -7.60 8.96 2.51
C ILE A 65 -6.95 9.41 3.82
N GLU A 66 -6.52 10.68 3.91
CA GLU A 66 -5.90 11.21 5.13
C GLU A 66 -6.81 11.10 6.35
N ARG A 67 -8.11 11.38 6.19
CA ARG A 67 -9.11 11.24 7.27
C ARG A 67 -9.29 9.78 7.72
N SER A 68 -8.94 8.83 6.86
CA SER A 68 -9.02 7.38 7.11
C SER A 68 -7.78 6.85 7.85
N ILE A 69 -6.89 7.73 8.31
CA ILE A 69 -5.72 7.41 9.14
C ILE A 69 -5.87 8.11 10.49
N SER A 70 -5.40 7.49 11.57
CA SER A 70 -5.40 8.12 12.89
C SER A 70 -4.49 9.35 12.92
N GLY A 71 -4.94 10.39 13.62
CA GLY A 71 -4.15 11.62 13.75
C GLY A 71 -2.83 11.40 14.50
N GLU A 72 -2.74 10.36 15.32
CA GLU A 72 -1.50 9.94 15.98
C GLU A 72 -0.49 9.38 14.97
N VAL A 73 -0.93 8.46 14.09
CA VAL A 73 -0.09 7.93 13.01
C VAL A 73 0.41 9.04 12.10
N MET A 74 -0.47 9.95 11.68
CA MET A 74 -0.10 11.08 10.82
C MET A 74 0.95 11.99 11.47
N ARG A 75 0.87 12.19 12.80
CA ARG A 75 1.88 12.93 13.57
C ARG A 75 3.19 12.17 13.67
N CYS A 76 3.16 10.86 13.93
CA CYS A 76 4.34 10.02 14.07
C CYS A 76 5.18 9.94 12.78
N ILE A 77 4.55 9.83 11.62
CA ILE A 77 5.27 9.75 10.34
C ILE A 77 5.68 11.12 9.79
N GLY A 78 5.36 12.22 10.50
CA GLY A 78 5.70 13.58 10.08
C GLY A 78 5.05 13.98 8.75
N ALA A 79 3.77 13.65 8.56
CA ALA A 79 3.05 13.78 7.28
C ALA A 79 2.74 15.21 6.81
N TYR A 80 3.50 16.22 7.22
CA TYR A 80 3.12 17.63 7.01
C TYR A 80 3.25 18.11 5.55
N ASP A 81 4.06 17.43 4.73
CA ASP A 81 4.36 17.84 3.35
C ASP A 81 3.95 16.79 2.29
N MET A 82 3.02 15.90 2.60
CA MET A 82 2.55 14.87 1.66
C MET A 82 1.23 15.29 1.02
N TYR A 83 1.16 15.23 -0.32
CA TYR A 83 0.00 15.69 -1.11
C TYR A 83 -0.59 14.59 -1.99
N THR A 84 0.01 13.40 -1.98
CA THR A 84 -0.40 12.28 -2.83
C THR A 84 -0.44 10.97 -2.04
N TRP A 85 -1.34 10.08 -2.46
CA TRP A 85 -1.42 8.75 -1.87
C TRP A 85 -0.09 7.98 -1.98
N GLN A 86 0.64 8.10 -3.10
CA GLN A 86 1.90 7.38 -3.28
C GLN A 86 2.98 7.78 -2.26
N GLN A 87 3.08 9.07 -1.94
CA GLN A 87 3.99 9.57 -0.91
C GLN A 87 3.60 9.02 0.47
N LEU A 88 2.32 9.13 0.82
CA LEU A 88 1.79 8.66 2.10
C LEU A 88 1.94 7.16 2.27
N ARG A 89 1.59 6.38 1.25
CA ARG A 89 1.77 4.93 1.22
C ARG A 89 3.22 4.55 1.47
N ARG A 90 4.18 5.23 0.84
CA ARG A 90 5.61 4.96 1.06
C ARG A 90 5.98 5.16 2.52
N GLN A 91 5.53 6.24 3.14
CA GLN A 91 5.81 6.51 4.56
C GLN A 91 5.14 5.50 5.49
N LEU A 92 3.89 5.12 5.24
CA LEU A 92 3.21 4.10 6.02
C LEU A 92 3.94 2.76 5.97
N VAL A 93 4.37 2.34 4.78
CA VAL A 93 5.15 1.10 4.60
C VAL A 93 6.52 1.20 5.28
N LEU A 94 7.22 2.32 5.16
CA LEU A 94 8.53 2.48 5.81
C LEU A 94 8.46 2.40 7.33
N ASN A 95 7.41 2.98 7.94
CA ASN A 95 7.30 3.10 9.40
C ASN A 95 6.56 1.93 10.06
N TYR A 96 5.61 1.30 9.36
CA TYR A 96 4.71 0.31 9.95
C TYR A 96 4.75 -1.06 9.28
N LYS A 97 5.53 -1.27 8.20
CA LYS A 97 5.68 -2.61 7.64
C LYS A 97 6.33 -3.50 8.72
N PRO A 98 5.70 -4.62 9.09
CA PRO A 98 6.31 -5.57 10.00
C PRO A 98 7.66 -6.01 9.42
N GLN A 99 8.75 -5.65 10.08
CA GLN A 99 10.04 -6.26 9.79
C GLN A 99 10.09 -7.57 10.54
N THR A 100 10.04 -8.68 9.81
CA THR A 100 10.33 -9.98 10.43
C THR A 100 11.81 -10.00 10.73
N PRO A 101 12.24 -10.14 12.00
CA PRO A 101 13.66 -10.14 12.33
C PRO A 101 14.39 -11.23 11.54
N ASN A 102 15.60 -10.94 11.05
CA ASN A 102 16.36 -11.88 10.22
C ASN A 102 16.52 -13.26 10.86
N HIS A 103 16.67 -13.34 12.18
CA HIS A 103 16.78 -14.62 12.88
C HIS A 103 15.49 -15.46 12.80
N VAL A 104 14.31 -14.83 12.77
CA VAL A 104 13.02 -15.53 12.61
C VAL A 104 12.87 -16.05 11.18
N LEU A 105 13.23 -15.23 10.18
CA LEU A 105 13.24 -15.65 8.77
C LEU A 105 14.19 -16.84 8.53
N LEU A 106 15.37 -16.83 9.17
CA LEU A 106 16.33 -17.93 9.10
C LEU A 106 15.81 -19.21 9.78
N GLU A 107 15.14 -19.08 10.93
CA GLU A 107 14.51 -20.20 11.62
C GLU A 107 13.33 -20.79 10.83
N GLU A 108 12.52 -19.96 10.16
CA GLU A 108 11.47 -20.42 9.24
C GLU A 108 12.06 -21.12 8.01
N PHE A 109 13.16 -20.61 7.46
CA PHE A 109 13.89 -21.27 6.38
C PHE A 109 14.40 -22.64 6.82
N ARG A 110 15.05 -22.73 7.98
CA ARG A 110 15.54 -23.98 8.56
C ARG A 110 14.41 -25.01 8.76
N LYS A 111 13.20 -24.57 9.07
CA LYS A 111 12.02 -25.44 9.28
C LYS A 111 11.32 -25.85 7.98
N THR A 112 11.73 -25.34 6.82
CA THR A 112 11.07 -25.63 5.56
C THR A 112 11.38 -27.06 5.11
N PRO A 113 10.40 -27.99 5.11
CA PRO A 113 10.67 -29.39 4.79
C PRO A 113 10.96 -29.56 3.31
N PHE A 114 12.06 -30.22 2.98
CA PHE A 114 12.40 -30.59 1.60
C PHE A 114 11.38 -31.62 1.07
N ARG A 115 10.55 -31.21 0.11
CA ARG A 115 9.50 -32.08 -0.48
C ARG A 115 9.96 -32.90 -1.70
N GLY A 116 11.27 -33.04 -1.92
CA GLY A 116 11.83 -33.87 -3.00
C GLY A 116 12.09 -33.15 -4.33
N ASN A 117 11.55 -31.94 -4.54
CA ASN A 117 11.80 -31.15 -5.75
C ASN A 117 12.85 -30.05 -5.46
N VAL A 118 14.09 -30.31 -5.90
CA VAL A 118 15.24 -29.40 -5.73
C VAL A 118 15.00 -28.05 -6.41
N ARG A 119 14.33 -28.01 -7.57
CA ARG A 119 14.07 -26.76 -8.28
C ARG A 119 13.12 -25.85 -7.50
N ALA A 120 12.02 -26.39 -6.99
CA ALA A 120 11.08 -25.64 -6.18
C ALA A 120 11.74 -25.14 -4.88
N PHE A 121 12.61 -25.95 -4.28
CA PHE A 121 13.40 -25.55 -3.11
C PHE A 121 14.37 -24.41 -3.42
N LEU A 122 15.07 -24.46 -4.56
CA LEU A 122 15.99 -23.40 -4.99
C LEU A 122 15.25 -22.09 -5.34
N GLU A 123 14.12 -22.17 -6.03
CA GLU A 123 13.27 -21.01 -6.34
C GLU A 123 12.70 -20.35 -5.06
N GLU A 124 12.28 -21.16 -4.08
CA GLU A 124 11.81 -20.66 -2.79
C GLU A 124 12.95 -20.08 -1.93
N ALA A 125 14.13 -20.69 -1.94
CA ALA A 125 15.32 -20.16 -1.28
C ALA A 125 15.78 -18.83 -1.91
N GLU A 126 15.71 -18.70 -3.23
CA GLU A 126 16.10 -17.49 -3.94
C GLU A 126 15.12 -16.33 -3.72
N SER A 127 13.81 -16.62 -3.72
CA SER A 127 12.77 -15.65 -3.38
C SER A 127 12.95 -15.09 -1.95
N ARG A 128 13.25 -15.96 -0.98
CA ARG A 128 13.47 -15.57 0.41
C ARG A 128 14.81 -14.87 0.65
N ARG A 129 15.87 -15.23 -0.09
CA ARG A 129 17.15 -14.50 -0.08
C ARG A 129 16.93 -13.04 -0.45
N GLN A 130 16.13 -12.77 -1.48
CA GLN A 130 15.83 -11.39 -1.89
C GLN A 130 15.16 -10.61 -0.76
N THR A 131 14.26 -11.24 0.01
CA THR A 131 13.61 -10.64 1.18
C THR A 131 14.57 -10.34 2.34
N LEU A 132 15.64 -11.13 2.49
CA LEU A 132 16.67 -10.92 3.54
C LEU A 132 17.68 -9.82 3.16
N THR A 133 17.86 -9.54 1.87
CA THR A 133 18.85 -8.58 1.36
C THR A 133 18.25 -7.24 0.89
N SER A 134 16.92 -7.11 0.84
CA SER A 134 16.18 -5.92 0.43
C SER A 134 15.78 -5.05 1.61
#